data_AF-N8Z2U6-F1
#
_entry.id   AF-N8Z2U6-F1
#
_cell.length_a   1.000
_cell.length_b   1.000
_cell.length_c   1.000
_cell.angle_alpha   90.00
_cell.angle_beta   90.00
_cell.angle_gamma   90.00
#
_symmetry.space_group_name_H-M   'P 1'
#
loop_
_entity.id
_entity.type
_entity.pdbx_description
1 polymer ?
#
loop_
_entity_poly.entity_id
_entity_poly.type
_entity_poly.pdbx_seq_one_letter_code
_entity_poly.pdbx_strand_id
1 'polypeptide(L)'
;MSENTEIKQAVKVSKTSINYAQKRGLKVVIDEKNQAVYLHHNKKKKEWACCYSIERRGLFFKSSHLNFTIKQELPYWVTSDKHFREVIEFIATELKN
;
A
#
# COMPACT_ATOMS: atom_id res chain seq x y z
N MET A 1 23.40 -0.14 29.37
CA MET A 1 22.97 0.96 28.49
C MET A 1 22.23 0.34 27.33
N SER A 2 20.89 0.33 27.36
CA SER A 2 20.10 -0.19 26.24
C SER A 2 19.92 0.93 25.22
N GLU A 3 20.60 0.81 24.08
CA GLU A 3 20.26 1.62 22.91
C GLU A 3 18.84 1.23 22.46
N ASN A 4 17.86 2.03 22.88
CA ASN A 4 16.56 2.08 22.20
C ASN A 4 16.81 2.65 20.81
N THR A 5 17.25 1.78 19.90
CA THR A 5 17.30 2.11 18.48
C THR A 5 15.86 2.10 18.02
N GLU A 6 15.17 3.25 18.09
CA GLU A 6 13.90 3.44 17.39
C GLU A 6 14.13 3.05 15.93
N ILE A 7 13.57 1.90 15.57
CA ILE A 7 13.72 1.35 14.25
C ILE A 7 12.90 2.25 13.31
N LYS A 8 13.58 3.21 12.68
CA LYS A 8 12.95 4.13 11.75
C LYS A 8 12.56 3.36 10.48
N GLN A 9 11.26 3.14 10.30
CA GLN A 9 10.70 2.52 9.11
C GLN A 9 11.18 3.26 7.84
N ALA A 10 11.70 2.54 6.85
CA ALA A 10 12.22 3.16 5.62
C ALA A 10 11.14 3.82 4.75
N VAL A 11 9.90 3.34 4.82
CA VAL A 11 8.76 3.89 4.08
C VAL A 11 7.65 4.29 5.04
N LYS A 12 7.43 5.60 5.16
CA LYS A 12 6.25 6.14 5.83
C LYS A 12 5.24 6.58 4.78
N VAL A 13 4.07 5.95 4.76
CA VAL A 13 2.97 6.35 3.86
C VAL A 13 2.52 7.76 4.25
N SER A 14 2.76 8.72 3.35
CA SER A 14 2.50 10.12 3.64
C SER A 14 1.02 10.48 3.49
N LYS A 15 0.57 11.56 4.14
CA LYS A 15 -0.75 12.16 3.90
C LYS A 15 -0.95 12.51 2.42
N THR A 16 0.10 12.91 1.73
CA THR A 16 0.10 13.15 0.28
C THR A 16 -0.26 11.90 -0.50
N SER A 17 0.33 10.75 -0.18
CA SER A 17 0.02 9.48 -0.85
C SER A 17 -1.39 8.97 -0.53
N ILE A 18 -1.88 9.18 0.70
CA ILE A 18 -3.27 8.88 1.06
C ILE A 18 -4.25 9.72 0.23
N ASN A 19 -4.02 11.04 0.16
CA ASN A 19 -4.86 11.94 -0.65
C ASN A 19 -4.77 11.62 -2.15
N TYR A 20 -3.59 11.22 -2.62
CA TYR A 20 -3.35 10.82 -4.00
C TYR A 20 -4.20 9.60 -4.39
N ALA A 21 -4.29 8.60 -3.51
CA ALA A 21 -5.15 7.43 -3.67
C ALA A 21 -6.64 7.80 -3.66
N GLN A 22 -7.07 8.65 -2.72
CA GLN A 22 -8.46 9.08 -2.61
C GLN A 22 -8.99 9.75 -3.88
N LYS A 23 -8.20 10.66 -4.47
CA LYS A 23 -8.52 11.31 -5.75
C LYS A 23 -8.68 10.33 -6.92
N ARG A 24 -8.17 9.10 -6.76
CA ARG A 24 -8.21 8.01 -7.75
C ARG A 24 -9.24 6.93 -7.43
N GLY A 25 -10.08 7.15 -6.42
CA GLY A 25 -11.13 6.18 -6.06
C GLY A 25 -10.62 5.03 -5.19
N LEU A 26 -9.44 5.16 -4.60
CA LEU A 26 -8.88 4.20 -3.65
C LEU A 26 -8.83 4.78 -2.23
N LYS A 27 -8.87 3.93 -1.22
CA LYS A 27 -8.65 4.29 0.19
C LYS A 27 -7.45 3.52 0.71
N VAL A 28 -6.50 4.25 1.27
CA VAL A 28 -5.40 3.67 2.04
C VAL A 28 -5.86 3.51 3.48
N VAL A 29 -5.69 2.31 4.05
CA VAL A 29 -5.86 2.04 5.49
C VAL A 29 -4.54 1.51 6.02
N ILE A 30 -4.00 2.20 7.03
CA ILE A 30 -2.80 1.75 7.74
C ILE A 30 -3.29 1.06 9.01
N ASP A 31 -2.98 -0.22 9.15
CA ASP A 31 -3.27 -1.04 10.31
C ASP A 31 -1.98 -1.27 11.10
N GLU A 32 -1.75 -0.43 12.09
CA GLU A 32 -0.55 -0.50 12.95
C GLU A 32 -0.56 -1.75 13.83
N LYS A 33 -1.73 -2.30 14.16
CA LYS A 33 -1.82 -3.53 14.98
C LYS A 33 -1.32 -4.74 14.22
N ASN A 34 -1.72 -4.86 12.95
CA ASN A 34 -1.33 -5.96 12.08
C ASN A 34 -0.08 -5.65 11.24
N GLN A 35 0.54 -4.47 11.44
CA GLN A 35 1.68 -3.99 10.65
C GLN A 35 1.41 -4.12 9.16
N ALA A 36 0.30 -3.55 8.68
CA ALA A 36 -0.14 -3.69 7.29
C ALA A 36 -0.68 -2.39 6.70
N VAL A 37 -0.55 -2.25 5.38
CA VAL A 37 -1.17 -1.19 4.59
C VAL A 37 -2.11 -1.85 3.58
N TYR A 38 -3.38 -1.47 3.62
CA TYR A 38 -4.41 -1.94 2.72
C TYR A 38 -4.81 -0.85 1.72
N LEU A 39 -4.96 -1.23 0.46
CA LEU A 39 -5.60 -0.41 -0.58
C LEU A 39 -7.00 -0.96 -0.83
N HIS A 40 -8.02 -0.14 -0.60
CA HIS A 40 -9.43 -0.48 -0.79
C HIS A 40 -10.04 0.27 -1.96
N HIS A 41 -11.05 -0.33 -2.58
CA HIS A 41 -11.95 0.40 -3.47
C HIS A 41 -12.85 1.34 -2.67
N ASN A 42 -12.96 2.62 -3.07
CA ASN A 42 -13.89 3.55 -2.41
C ASN A 42 -15.36 3.19 -2.62
N LYS A 43 -15.70 2.57 -3.76
CA LYS A 43 -17.08 2.29 -4.16
C LYS A 43 -17.60 0.93 -3.68
N LYS A 44 -16.73 -0.06 -3.45
CA LYS A 44 -17.10 -1.40 -2.99
C LYS A 44 -16.72 -1.57 -1.52
N LYS A 45 -17.70 -1.39 -0.63
CA LYS A 45 -17.51 -1.22 0.82
C LYS A 45 -16.89 -2.40 1.60
N LYS A 46 -16.46 -3.49 0.97
CA LYS A 46 -15.97 -4.68 1.71
C LYS A 46 -14.75 -5.40 1.15
N GLU A 47 -14.18 -4.97 0.02
CA GLU A 47 -13.04 -5.66 -0.60
C GLU A 47 -11.83 -4.73 -0.71
N TRP A 48 -10.74 -5.12 -0.05
CA TRP A 48 -9.43 -4.52 -0.28
C TRP A 48 -8.84 -5.12 -1.55
N ALA A 49 -8.27 -4.28 -2.40
CA ALA A 49 -7.61 -4.64 -3.65
C ALA A 49 -6.31 -5.39 -3.36
N CYS A 50 -5.40 -4.79 -2.61
CA CYS A 50 -4.16 -5.44 -2.18
C CYS A 50 -3.70 -4.98 -0.80
N CYS A 51 -2.81 -5.75 -0.19
CA CYS A 51 -2.18 -5.41 1.07
C CYS A 51 -0.67 -5.66 1.04
N TYR A 52 0.03 -4.81 1.77
CA TYR A 52 1.45 -4.93 2.03
C TYR A 52 1.69 -5.00 3.53
N SER A 53 2.63 -5.83 3.99
CA SER A 53 3.13 -5.72 5.37
C SER A 53 4.10 -4.55 5.49
N ILE A 54 4.08 -3.93 6.65
CA ILE A 54 4.99 -2.89 7.08
C ILE A 54 6.24 -3.58 7.61
N GLU A 55 7.35 -3.40 6.91
CA GLU A 55 8.64 -3.97 7.25
C GLU A 55 9.68 -2.85 7.44
N ARG A 56 10.81 -3.21 8.04
CA ARG A 56 11.94 -2.28 8.27
C ARG A 56 12.37 -1.55 7.01
N ARG A 57 12.45 -2.29 5.89
CA ARG A 57 12.97 -1.82 4.59
C ARG A 57 11.90 -1.15 3.71
N GLY A 58 10.62 -1.26 4.06
CA GLY A 58 9.53 -0.69 3.29
C GLY A 58 8.25 -1.50 3.41
N LEU A 59 7.44 -1.49 2.36
CA LEU A 59 6.21 -2.29 2.31
C LEU A 59 6.46 -3.54 1.48
N PHE A 60 6.07 -4.70 1.99
CA PHE A 60 6.27 -6.00 1.37
C PHE A 60 4.95 -6.59 0.93
N PHE A 61 4.84 -7.03 -0.32
CA PHE A 61 3.59 -7.56 -0.85
C PHE A 61 3.15 -8.80 -0.08
N LYS A 62 1.92 -8.79 0.45
CA LYS A 62 1.34 -9.92 1.19
C LYS A 62 0.31 -10.65 0.37
N SER A 63 -0.71 -9.95 -0.09
CA SER A 63 -1.82 -10.56 -0.81
C SER A 63 -2.60 -9.53 -1.63
N SER A 64 -3.47 -10.02 -2.50
CA SER A 64 -4.31 -9.24 -3.40
C SER A 64 -5.58 -10.01 -3.74
N HIS A 65 -6.69 -9.29 -3.83
CA HIS A 65 -7.96 -9.75 -4.42
C HIS A 65 -8.15 -9.22 -5.85
N LEU A 66 -7.14 -8.57 -6.43
CA LEU A 66 -7.12 -8.22 -7.84
C LEU A 66 -7.01 -9.48 -8.70
N ASN A 67 -7.40 -9.36 -9.98
CA ASN A 67 -7.27 -10.47 -10.92
C ASN A 67 -5.79 -10.94 -11.04
N PHE A 68 -5.60 -12.15 -11.53
CA PHE A 68 -4.27 -12.77 -11.59
C PHE A 68 -3.26 -11.93 -12.39
N THR A 69 -3.67 -11.38 -13.52
CA THR A 69 -2.81 -10.56 -14.39
C THR A 69 -2.29 -9.32 -13.66
N ILE A 70 -3.18 -8.52 -13.06
CA ILE A 70 -2.81 -7.32 -12.30
C ILE A 70 -1.92 -7.69 -11.12
N LYS A 71 -2.18 -8.82 -10.45
CA LYS A 71 -1.39 -9.29 -9.31
C LYS A 71 0.07 -9.57 -9.68
N GLN A 72 0.35 -10.10 -10.88
CA GLN A 72 1.72 -10.41 -11.31
C GLN A 72 2.57 -9.15 -11.56
N GLU A 73 1.92 -8.04 -11.89
CA GLU A 73 2.58 -6.74 -12.14
C GLU A 73 2.83 -5.95 -10.84
N LEU A 74 2.26 -6.36 -9.70
CA LEU A 74 2.48 -5.66 -8.44
C LEU A 74 3.90 -5.86 -7.93
N PRO A 75 4.59 -4.78 -7.51
CA PRO A 75 5.94 -4.91 -7.00
C PRO A 75 5.95 -5.65 -5.67
N TYR A 76 6.89 -6.57 -5.51
CA TYR A 76 7.05 -7.32 -4.25
C TYR A 76 7.51 -6.42 -3.09
N TRP A 77 8.27 -5.37 -3.40
CA TRP A 77 8.79 -4.40 -2.45
C TRP A 77 8.49 -2.98 -2.88
N VAL A 78 7.92 -2.20 -1.97
CA VAL A 78 7.77 -0.74 -2.11
C VAL A 78 8.71 -0.08 -1.11
N THR A 79 9.73 0.59 -1.61
CA THR A 79 10.86 1.12 -0.82
C THR A 79 10.86 2.64 -0.71
N SER A 80 9.88 3.33 -1.31
CA SER A 80 9.71 4.78 -1.17
C SER A 80 8.26 5.20 -1.29
N ASP A 81 7.93 6.38 -0.77
CA ASP A 81 6.60 6.99 -0.89
C ASP A 81 6.25 7.33 -2.36
N LYS A 82 7.27 7.58 -3.21
CA LYS A 82 7.08 7.72 -4.67
C LYS A 82 6.67 6.40 -5.30
N HIS A 83 7.39 5.32 -5.00
CA HIS A 83 7.07 3.99 -5.52
C HIS A 83 5.67 3.54 -5.05
N PHE A 84 5.27 3.90 -3.82
CA PHE A 84 3.90 3.64 -3.36
C PHE A 84 2.84 4.37 -4.20
N ARG A 85 3.10 5.62 -4.63
CA ARG A 85 2.19 6.34 -5.53
C ARG A 85 2.11 5.72 -6.93
N GLU A 86 3.21 5.14 -7.43
CA GLU A 86 3.22 4.40 -8.71
C GLU A 86 2.32 3.16 -8.61
N VAL A 87 2.39 2.41 -7.51
CA VAL A 87 1.47 1.29 -7.22
C VAL A 87 0.01 1.75 -7.17
N ILE A 88 -0.26 2.88 -6.51
CA ILE A 88 -1.61 3.46 -6.45
C ILE A 88 -2.12 3.83 -7.84
N GLU A 89 -1.28 4.44 -8.69
CA GLU A 89 -1.63 4.82 -10.07
C GLU A 89 -1.96 3.60 -10.91
N PHE A 90 -1.11 2.57 -10.85
CA PHE A 90 -1.29 1.32 -11.57
C PHE A 90 -2.62 0.67 -11.20
N ILE A 91 -2.85 0.41 -9.91
CA ILE A 91 -4.10 -0.21 -9.44
C ILE A 91 -5.31 0.65 -9.82
N ALA A 92 -5.23 1.97 -9.67
CA ALA A 92 -6.35 2.85 -10.03
C ALA A 92 -6.68 2.84 -11.53
N THR A 93 -5.68 2.64 -12.39
CA THR A 93 -5.85 2.54 -13.84
C THR A 93 -6.49 1.21 -14.21
N GLU A 94 -5.92 0.12 -13.72
CA GLU A 94 -6.40 -1.24 -13.99
C GLU A 94 -7.83 -1.49 -13.50
N LEU A 95 -8.27 -0.79 -12.45
CA LEU A 95 -9.63 -0.92 -11.91
C LEU A 95 -10.69 -0.06 -12.62
N LYS A 96 -10.27 0.84 -13.51
CA LYS A 96 -11.20 1.63 -14.35
C LYS A 96 -11.48 0.97 -15.70
N ASN A 97 -10.57 0.13 -16.15
CA ASN A 97 -10.71 -0.71 -17.35
C ASN A 97 -11.61 -1.92 -17.06
#